data_AF-A0A8H4BGS3-F1
#
_entry.id   AF-A0A8H4BGS3-F1
#
_cell.length_a   1.000
_cell.length_b   1.000
_cell.length_c   1.000
_cell.angle_alpha   90.00
_cell.angle_beta   90.00
_cell.angle_gamma   90.00
#
_symmetry.space_group_name_H-M   'P 1'
#
loop_
_entity.id
_entity.type
_entity.pdbx_description
1 polymer ?
#
loop_
_entity_poly.entity_id
_entity_poly.type
_entity_poly.pdbx_seq_one_letter_code
_entity_poly.pdbx_strand_id
1 'polypeptide(L)'
;MVDKLYYRMKCKEVYVSPCCSADEPILERDSPAPDHLISAIKGCNGTIADLTKRIHYTQKRLRLAIIDYAGLSTSPDGIRRFLKTYPNIKEIAIDHGKSIETLTQHQLLERNDA
;
A
#
# COMPACT_ATOMS: atom_id res chain seq x y z
N MET A 1 3.15 -12.42 -6.94
CA MET A 1 2.98 -11.09 -6.30
C MET A 1 3.16 -11.18 -4.79
N VAL A 2 2.29 -11.93 -4.09
CA VAL A 2 2.33 -12.12 -2.63
C VAL A 2 3.68 -12.64 -2.12
N ASP A 3 4.24 -13.67 -2.76
CA ASP A 3 5.56 -14.21 -2.42
C ASP A 3 6.67 -13.17 -2.51
N LYS A 4 6.60 -12.25 -3.48
CA LYS A 4 7.58 -11.16 -3.63
C LYS A 4 7.53 -10.24 -2.41
N LEU A 5 6.34 -9.91 -1.94
CA LEU A 5 6.15 -9.10 -0.73
C LEU A 5 6.71 -9.80 0.52
N TYR A 6 6.45 -11.10 0.70
CA TYR A 6 6.99 -11.84 1.84
C TYR A 6 8.51 -12.05 1.74
N TYR A 7 9.00 -12.59 0.64
CA TYR A 7 10.39 -13.08 0.57
C TYR A 7 11.39 -12.00 0.18
N ARG A 8 11.02 -11.09 -0.72
CA ARG A 8 11.91 -9.99 -1.17
C ARG A 8 11.72 -8.75 -0.32
N MET A 9 10.48 -8.33 -0.07
CA MET A 9 10.18 -7.11 0.70
C MET A 9 10.08 -7.33 2.21
N LYS A 10 10.12 -8.59 2.67
CA LYS A 10 10.09 -8.97 4.09
C LYS A 10 8.82 -8.49 4.80
N CYS A 11 7.70 -8.43 4.09
CA CYS A 11 6.41 -8.06 4.67
C CYS A 11 5.97 -9.05 5.76
N LYS A 12 5.39 -8.52 6.84
CA LYS A 12 4.74 -9.36 7.86
C LYS A 12 3.32 -9.73 7.48
N GLU A 13 2.59 -8.78 6.90
CA GLU A 13 1.25 -8.97 6.36
C GLU A 13 1.19 -8.40 4.95
N VAL A 14 0.40 -9.05 4.08
CA VAL A 14 0.24 -8.70 2.67
C VAL A 14 -1.22 -8.47 2.37
N TYR A 15 -1.55 -7.32 1.81
CA TYR A 15 -2.92 -6.94 1.43
C TYR A 15 -2.97 -6.69 -0.08
N VAL A 16 -4.08 -7.03 -0.71
CA VAL A 16 -4.23 -6.96 -2.18
C VAL A 16 -5.59 -6.36 -2.55
N SER A 17 -5.62 -5.56 -3.62
CA SER A 17 -6.85 -5.15 -4.29
C SER A 17 -6.81 -5.69 -5.72
N PRO A 18 -7.55 -6.77 -6.03
CA PRO A 18 -7.40 -7.49 -7.30
C PRO A 18 -8.08 -6.79 -8.48
N CYS A 19 -9.01 -5.87 -8.23
CA CYS A 19 -9.83 -5.22 -9.25
C CYS A 19 -9.95 -3.71 -9.00
N CYS A 20 -8.82 -3.02 -8.87
CA CYS A 20 -8.78 -1.56 -8.78
C CYS A 20 -7.96 -0.96 -9.91
N SER A 21 -8.33 0.25 -10.32
CA SER A 21 -7.47 1.07 -11.18
C SER A 21 -6.45 1.81 -10.33
N ALA A 22 -5.25 2.06 -10.88
CA ALA A 22 -4.19 2.71 -10.10
C ALA A 22 -4.49 4.19 -9.75
N ASP A 23 -5.34 4.85 -10.54
CA ASP A 23 -5.83 6.21 -10.34
C ASP A 23 -7.03 6.29 -9.39
N GLU A 24 -7.66 5.16 -9.06
CA GLU A 24 -8.74 5.08 -8.09
C GLU A 24 -8.26 5.48 -6.68
N PRO A 25 -9.05 6.27 -5.92
CA PRO A 25 -8.70 6.67 -4.56
C PRO A 25 -8.41 5.46 -3.67
N ILE A 26 -7.23 5.44 -3.05
CA ILE A 26 -6.73 4.30 -2.25
C ILE A 26 -7.75 3.88 -1.18
N LEU A 27 -8.43 4.83 -0.54
CA LEU A 27 -9.38 4.58 0.56
C LEU A 27 -10.74 4.06 0.11
N GLU A 28 -11.05 4.14 -1.18
CA GLU A 28 -12.35 3.74 -1.75
C GLU A 28 -12.28 2.38 -2.47
N ARG A 29 -11.06 1.84 -2.61
CA ARG A 29 -10.84 0.53 -3.23
C ARG A 29 -11.53 -0.58 -2.46
N ASP A 30 -11.89 -1.63 -3.20
CA ASP A 30 -12.54 -2.83 -2.68
C ASP A 30 -13.94 -2.58 -2.11
N SER A 31 -14.66 -1.56 -2.62
CA SER A 31 -16.06 -1.31 -2.30
C SER A 31 -16.93 -1.42 -3.56
N PRO A 32 -17.77 -2.48 -3.70
CA PRO A 32 -17.96 -3.58 -2.76
C PRO A 32 -16.78 -4.56 -2.70
N ALA A 33 -16.67 -5.30 -1.59
CA ALA A 33 -15.54 -6.21 -1.35
C ALA A 33 -15.50 -7.36 -2.38
N PRO A 34 -14.34 -7.61 -3.03
CA PRO A 34 -14.20 -8.66 -4.03
C PRO A 34 -13.91 -10.04 -3.37
N ASP A 35 -14.76 -10.47 -2.43
CA ASP A 35 -14.51 -11.62 -1.54
C ASP A 35 -14.13 -12.91 -2.28
N HIS A 36 -14.83 -13.19 -3.39
CA HIS A 36 -14.56 -14.37 -4.22
C HIS A 36 -13.14 -14.36 -4.82
N LEU A 37 -12.62 -13.19 -5.23
CA LEU A 37 -11.27 -13.07 -5.79
C LEU A 37 -10.21 -13.13 -4.71
N ILE A 38 -10.44 -12.50 -3.56
CA ILE A 38 -9.52 -12.52 -2.43
C ILE A 38 -9.32 -13.97 -1.93
N SER A 39 -10.39 -14.76 -1.87
CA SER A 39 -10.33 -16.17 -1.48
C SER A 39 -9.42 -17.03 -2.37
N ALA A 40 -9.26 -16.64 -3.64
CA ALA A 40 -8.38 -17.34 -4.58
C ALA A 40 -6.90 -16.96 -4.41
N ILE A 41 -6.59 -15.83 -3.75
CA ILE A 41 -5.23 -15.34 -3.56
C ILE A 41 -4.65 -15.91 -2.24
N LYS A 42 -3.90 -17.00 -2.36
CA LYS A 42 -3.25 -17.64 -1.21
C LYS A 42 -2.22 -16.72 -0.54
N GLY A 43 -2.19 -16.76 0.79
CA GLY A 43 -1.22 -16.04 1.61
C GLY A 43 -1.51 -14.55 1.79
N CYS A 44 -2.65 -14.04 1.32
CA CYS A 44 -3.05 -12.66 1.57
C CYS A 44 -3.77 -12.52 2.93
N ASN A 45 -3.61 -11.38 3.58
CA ASN A 45 -4.25 -10.99 4.83
C ASN A 45 -5.51 -10.13 4.63
N GLY A 46 -5.91 -9.87 3.39
CA GLY A 46 -7.15 -9.18 3.05
C GLY A 46 -7.00 -8.08 2.00
N THR A 47 -8.02 -7.24 1.94
CA THR A 47 -8.18 -6.14 0.99
C THR A 47 -7.46 -4.86 1.45
N ILE A 48 -7.51 -3.79 0.65
CA ILE A 48 -7.09 -2.45 1.09
C ILE A 48 -7.99 -1.94 2.22
N ALA A 49 -9.28 -2.32 2.26
CA ALA A 49 -10.15 -2.04 3.40
C ALA A 49 -9.63 -2.72 4.69
N ASP A 50 -9.03 -3.91 4.61
CA ASP A 50 -8.43 -4.57 5.77
C ASP A 50 -7.08 -3.95 6.15
N LEU A 51 -6.29 -3.52 5.17
CA LEU A 51 -5.06 -2.75 5.40
C LEU A 51 -5.36 -1.45 6.15
N THR A 52 -6.35 -0.67 5.70
CA THR A 52 -6.73 0.60 6.32
C THR A 52 -7.24 0.43 7.74
N LYS A 53 -8.09 -0.58 8.01
CA LYS A 53 -8.49 -0.96 9.38
C LYS A 53 -7.26 -1.27 10.24
N ARG A 54 -6.34 -2.10 9.73
CA ARG A 54 -5.13 -2.49 10.44
C ARG A 54 -4.24 -1.29 10.77
N ILE A 55 -4.04 -0.38 9.83
CA ILE A 55 -3.26 0.84 10.03
C ILE A 55 -3.96 1.75 11.07
N HIS A 56 -5.28 1.87 10.98
CA HIS A 56 -6.06 2.73 11.89
C HIS A 56 -5.95 2.29 13.35
N TYR A 57 -6.05 0.99 13.62
CA TYR A 57 -6.03 0.48 15.00
C TYR A 57 -4.62 0.26 15.59
N THR A 58 -3.56 0.35 14.78
CA THR A 58 -2.20 0.08 15.29
C THR A 58 -1.48 1.35 15.75
N GLN A 59 -0.89 1.28 16.94
CA GLN A 59 0.00 2.31 17.48
C GLN A 59 1.45 2.18 16.97
N LYS A 60 1.74 1.15 16.17
CA LYS A 60 3.09 0.87 15.68
C LYS A 60 3.44 1.79 14.51
N ARG A 61 4.72 2.14 14.41
CA ARG A 61 5.28 2.75 13.20
C ARG A 61 5.34 1.68 12.11
N LEU A 62 4.81 1.99 10.93
CA LEU A 62 4.70 1.06 9.82
C LEU A 62 5.60 1.46 8.65
N ARG A 63 6.20 0.45 8.03
CA ARG A 63 6.76 0.52 6.68
C ARG A 63 5.77 -0.12 5.75
N LEU A 64 5.31 0.61 4.74
CA LEU A 64 4.55 0.00 3.65
C LEU A 64 5.51 -0.48 2.57
N ALA A 65 5.25 -1.64 2.00
CA ALA A 65 5.99 -2.16 0.86
C ALA A 65 5.04 -2.37 -0.30
N ILE A 66 5.41 -1.85 -1.47
CA ILE A 66 4.58 -1.88 -2.67
C ILE A 66 5.42 -2.42 -3.84
N ILE A 67 4.74 -3.00 -4.81
CA ILE A 67 5.37 -3.46 -6.06
C ILE A 67 5.07 -2.40 -7.12
N ASP A 68 6.12 -1.69 -7.53
CA ASP A 68 6.02 -0.53 -8.42
C ASP A 68 5.10 0.59 -7.86
N TYR A 69 5.11 1.76 -8.50
CA TYR A 69 4.28 2.90 -8.12
C TYR A 69 2.78 2.62 -8.30
N ALA A 70 2.42 1.94 -9.39
CA ALA A 70 1.03 1.56 -9.68
C ALA A 70 0.43 0.61 -8.64
N GLY A 71 1.27 -0.13 -7.89
CA GLY A 71 0.82 -0.98 -6.80
C GLY A 71 0.23 -0.22 -5.61
N LEU A 72 0.51 1.08 -5.49
CA LEU A 72 -0.14 1.96 -4.51
C LEU A 72 -1.14 2.87 -5.20
N SER A 73 -0.68 3.83 -5.99
CA SER A 73 -1.53 4.72 -6.79
C SER A 73 -0.68 5.48 -7.80
N THR A 74 -1.27 5.83 -8.94
CA THR A 74 -0.69 6.78 -9.91
C THR A 74 -1.02 8.23 -9.58
N SER A 75 -1.85 8.51 -8.56
CA SER A 75 -2.22 9.86 -8.12
C SER A 75 -1.31 10.35 -6.98
N PRO A 76 -0.40 11.33 -7.21
CA PRO A 76 0.44 11.87 -6.14
C PRO A 76 -0.38 12.47 -5.00
N ASP A 77 -1.46 13.17 -5.32
CA ASP A 77 -2.37 13.74 -4.31
C ASP A 77 -3.09 12.66 -3.50
N GLY A 78 -3.49 11.56 -4.15
CA GLY A 78 -4.05 10.39 -3.47
C GLY A 78 -3.08 9.81 -2.44
N ILE A 79 -1.80 9.67 -2.82
CA ILE A 79 -0.74 9.21 -1.92
C ILE A 79 -0.53 10.19 -0.75
N ARG A 80 -0.46 11.50 -1.03
CA ARG A 80 -0.30 12.52 0.02
C ARG A 80 -1.47 12.51 1.00
N ARG A 81 -2.71 12.45 0.52
CA ARG A 81 -3.90 12.35 1.37
C ARG A 81 -3.84 11.09 2.22
N PHE A 82 -3.54 9.94 1.63
CA PHE A 82 -3.40 8.68 2.34
C PHE A 82 -2.35 8.74 3.46
N LEU A 83 -1.17 9.31 3.18
CA LEU A 83 -0.11 9.47 4.19
C LEU A 83 -0.44 10.48 5.29
N LYS A 84 -1.21 11.54 4.97
CA LYS A 84 -1.72 12.49 5.98
C LYS A 84 -2.77 11.85 6.88
N THR A 85 -3.64 11.01 6.33
CA THR A 85 -4.65 10.26 7.10
C THR A 85 -3.99 9.26 8.07
N TYR A 86 -2.87 8.68 7.68
CA TYR A 86 -2.17 7.65 8.47
C TYR A 86 -0.73 8.07 8.84
N PRO A 87 -0.58 8.94 9.86
CA PRO A 87 0.72 9.44 10.28
C PRO A 87 1.66 8.37 10.85
N ASN A 88 1.14 7.17 11.17
CA ASN A 88 1.93 6.04 11.64
C ASN A 88 2.70 5.32 10.51
N ILE A 89 2.37 5.55 9.23
CA ILE A 89 3.19 5.11 8.10
C ILE A 89 4.42 6.02 8.01
N LYS A 90 5.63 5.48 8.21
CA LYS A 90 6.86 6.27 8.27
C LYS A 90 7.66 6.26 6.99
N GLU A 91 7.48 5.23 6.18
CA GLU A 91 8.18 5.08 4.92
C GLU A 91 7.43 4.12 3.98
N ILE A 92 7.70 4.28 2.69
CA ILE A 92 7.23 3.39 1.63
C ILE A 92 8.47 2.80 0.93
N ALA A 93 8.56 1.47 0.92
CA ALA A 93 9.53 0.72 0.16
C ALA A 93 8.90 0.26 -1.16
N ILE A 94 9.52 0.60 -2.29
CA ILE A 94 9.01 0.38 -3.63
C ILE A 94 9.93 -0.59 -4.34
N ASP A 95 9.38 -1.72 -4.78
CA ASP A 95 10.15 -2.73 -5.48
C ASP A 95 10.11 -2.55 -7.00
N HIS A 96 11.21 -2.05 -7.55
CA HIS A 96 11.44 -1.88 -8.99
C HIS A 96 11.96 -3.17 -9.67
N GLY A 97 11.93 -4.30 -8.97
CA GLY A 97 12.38 -5.60 -9.47
C GLY A 97 13.89 -5.80 -9.47
N LYS A 98 14.68 -4.83 -9.92
CA LYS A 98 16.15 -4.85 -9.80
C LYS A 98 16.64 -4.23 -8.49
N SER A 99 15.97 -3.18 -8.02
CA SER A 99 16.31 -2.45 -6.79
C SER A 99 15.06 -2.24 -5.93
N ILE A 100 15.29 -1.81 -4.69
CA ILE A 100 14.24 -1.34 -3.79
C ILE A 100 14.54 0.12 -3.48
N GLU A 101 13.61 1.01 -3.81
CA GLU A 101 13.64 2.42 -3.44
C GLU A 101 12.92 2.60 -2.11
N THR A 102 13.46 3.41 -1.19
CA THR A 102 12.76 3.74 0.07
C THR A 102 12.53 5.24 0.12
N LEU A 103 11.28 5.64 0.28
CA LEU A 103 10.86 7.03 0.43
C LEU A 103 10.28 7.24 1.82
N THR A 104 10.81 8.19 2.56
CA THR A 104 10.26 8.57 3.87
C THR A 104 8.95 9.33 3.70
N GLN A 105 8.06 9.24 4.70
CA GLN A 105 6.81 10.00 4.70
C GLN A 105 7.06 11.51 4.54
N HIS A 106 8.10 12.03 5.18
CA HIS A 106 8.48 13.44 5.09
C HIS A 106 8.83 13.84 3.65
N GLN A 107 9.68 13.06 2.96
CA GLN A 107 10.00 13.30 1.54
C GLN A 107 8.76 13.27 0.64
N LEU A 108 7.79 12.39 0.93
CA LEU A 108 6.56 12.26 0.16
C LEU A 108 5.56 13.40 0.42
N LEU A 109 5.60 14.01 1.61
CA LEU A 109 4.72 15.12 1.98
C LEU A 109 5.29 16.48 1.59
N GLU A 110 6.61 16.66 1.69
CA GLU A 110 7.30 17.94 1.48
C GLU A 110 7.75 18.22 0.05
N ARG A 111 7.61 17.26 -0.87
CA ARG A 111 7.93 17.51 -2.28
C ARG A 111 6.99 18.61 -2.80
N ASN A 112 7.40 19.86 -2.71
CA ASN A 112 6.78 20.98 -3.42
C ASN A 112 7.09 20.72 -4.89
N ASP A 113 6.05 20.60 -5.70
CA ASP A 113 6.20 20.60 -7.15
C ASP A 113 6.81 21.95 -7.53
N ALA A 114 8.06 21.92 -7.99
CA ALA A 114 8.71 23.04 -8.67
C ALA A 114 8.44 22.91 -10.18
#